data_AF-A0A0F8WKY2-F1
#
_entry.id   AF-A0A0F8WKY2-F1
#
_cell.length_a   1.000
_cell.length_b   1.000
_cell.length_c   1.000
_cell.angle_alpha   90.00
_cell.angle_beta   90.00
_cell.angle_gamma   90.00
#
_symmetry.space_group_name_H-M   'P 1'
#
loop_
_entity.id
_entity.type
_entity.pdbx_description
1 polymer ?
#
loop_
_entity_poly.entity_id
_entity_poly.type
_entity_poly.pdbx_seq_one_letter_code
_entity_poly.pdbx_strand_id
1 'polypeptide(L)'
;MSRYPVEKPDHPYVQHSFGGKLMGRYSSAFCAGCGYGIIGHIFTRVFEDDKLDPKAFPLIIGIGCYSQLLTLVHHASQKFLTLHGRA
;
A
#
# COMPACT_ATOMS: atom_id res chain seq x y z
N MET A 1 19.41 -2.63 -19.32
CA MET A 1 17.97 -2.41 -19.62
C MET A 1 17.70 -0.92 -19.49
N SER A 2 17.71 -0.18 -20.59
CA SER A 2 17.50 1.28 -20.58
C SER A 2 16.02 1.55 -20.27
N ARG A 3 15.74 2.24 -19.15
CA ARG A 3 14.39 2.72 -18.83
C ARG A 3 14.15 3.99 -19.62
N TYR A 4 13.02 4.05 -20.32
CA TYR A 4 12.47 5.31 -20.81
C TYR A 4 12.37 6.32 -19.65
N PRO A 5 12.62 7.62 -19.91
CA PRO A 5 12.48 8.65 -18.89
C PRO A 5 11.07 8.63 -18.32
N VAL A 6 10.97 8.67 -17.00
CA VAL A 6 9.69 8.69 -16.28
C VAL A 6 9.01 10.03 -16.58
N GLU A 7 7.99 10.01 -17.43
CA GLU A 7 7.29 11.22 -17.91
C GLU A 7 6.49 11.93 -16.81
N LYS A 8 5.96 11.16 -15.85
CA LYS A 8 5.06 11.66 -14.80
C LYS A 8 5.73 11.55 -13.44
N PRO A 9 5.60 12.57 -12.57
CA PRO A 9 6.14 12.49 -11.23
C PRO A 9 5.58 11.26 -10.50
N ASP A 10 6.43 10.62 -9.71
CA ASP A 10 6.01 9.53 -8.84
C ASP A 10 4.95 10.01 -7.85
N HIS A 11 4.06 9.10 -7.44
CA HIS A 11 3.05 9.41 -6.45
C HIS A 11 3.73 9.82 -5.12
N PRO A 12 3.31 10.91 -4.47
CA PRO A 12 4.03 11.50 -3.33
C PRO A 12 4.25 10.52 -2.17
N TYR A 13 3.33 9.57 -1.99
CA TYR A 13 3.38 8.58 -0.91
C TYR A 13 4.03 7.25 -1.31
N VAL A 14 4.72 7.18 -2.46
CA VAL A 14 5.37 5.94 -2.92
C VAL A 14 6.29 5.36 -1.85
N GLN A 15 7.17 6.19 -1.26
CA GLN A 15 8.13 5.73 -0.26
C GLN A 15 7.50 5.36 1.08
N HIS A 16 6.22 5.68 1.27
CA HIS A 16 5.49 5.42 2.50
C HIS A 16 4.72 4.09 2.43
N SER A 17 4.29 3.66 1.24
CA SER A 17 3.74 2.32 1.01
C SER A 17 4.79 1.23 1.24
N PHE A 18 4.38 0.04 1.71
CA PHE A 18 5.32 -1.08 1.95
C PHE A 18 6.12 -1.46 0.71
N GLY A 19 5.44 -1.71 -0.41
CA GLY A 19 6.07 -2.07 -1.68
C GLY A 19 6.92 -0.96 -2.26
N GLY A 20 6.49 0.30 -2.10
CA GLY A 20 7.25 1.43 -2.59
C GLY A 20 8.51 1.75 -1.78
N LYS A 21 8.50 1.57 -0.45
CA LYS A 21 9.70 1.63 0.38
C LYS A 21 10.71 0.54 0.02
N LEU A 22 10.23 -0.68 -0.27
CA LEU A 22 11.10 -1.82 -0.58
C LEU A 22 11.70 -1.74 -1.99
N MET A 23 10.92 -1.31 -2.98
CA MET A 23 11.32 -1.32 -4.40
C MET A 23 11.77 0.05 -4.93
N GLY A 24 11.64 1.12 -4.14
CA GLY A 24 11.90 2.50 -4.54
C GLY A 24 10.96 3.04 -5.62
N ARG A 25 9.83 2.36 -5.88
CA ARG A 25 8.84 2.70 -6.91
C ARG A 25 7.47 2.17 -6.54
N TYR A 26 6.42 2.77 -7.10
CA TYR A 26 5.09 2.19 -6.98
C TYR A 26 5.08 0.76 -7.55
N SER A 27 4.56 -0.18 -6.76
CA SER A 27 4.41 -1.58 -7.12
C SER A 27 3.11 -2.08 -6.54
N SER A 28 2.30 -2.74 -7.37
CA SER A 28 1.02 -3.30 -6.97
C SER A 28 0.77 -4.60 -7.72
N ALA A 29 0.18 -5.58 -7.04
CA ALA A 29 -0.32 -6.80 -7.66
C ALA A 29 -1.77 -6.67 -8.18
N PHE A 30 -2.39 -5.49 -8.04
CA PHE A 30 -3.74 -5.25 -8.53
C PHE A 30 -3.75 -4.94 -10.04
N CYS A 31 -4.87 -5.26 -10.69
CA CYS A 31 -5.13 -4.84 -12.07
C CYS A 31 -5.12 -3.30 -12.18
N ALA A 32 -4.74 -2.79 -13.36
CA ALA A 32 -4.85 -1.37 -13.66
C ALA A 32 -6.30 -0.89 -13.47
N GLY A 33 -6.49 0.17 -12.66
CA GLY A 33 -7.81 0.71 -12.33
C GLY A 33 -8.55 -0.02 -11.19
N CYS A 34 -7.94 -0.99 -10.51
CA CYS A 34 -8.59 -1.68 -9.40
C CYS A 34 -8.90 -0.74 -8.23
N GLY A 35 -10.14 -0.78 -7.75
CA GLY A 35 -10.61 0.01 -6.60
C GLY A 35 -9.86 -0.30 -5.28
N TYR A 36 -9.41 -1.53 -5.06
CA TYR A 36 -8.61 -1.84 -3.88
C TYR A 36 -7.23 -1.14 -3.91
N GLY A 37 -6.67 -0.91 -5.10
CA GLY A 37 -5.42 -0.16 -5.24
C GLY A 37 -5.54 1.27 -4.69
N ILE A 38 -6.65 1.96 -4.99
CA ILE A 38 -6.88 3.31 -4.48
C ILE A 38 -7.17 3.32 -2.97
N ILE A 39 -7.89 2.32 -2.46
CA ILE A 39 -8.14 2.18 -1.00
C ILE A 39 -6.82 2.07 -0.23
N GLY A 40 -5.87 1.25 -0.71
CA GLY A 40 -4.56 1.12 -0.07
C GLY A 40 -3.78 2.44 0.00
N HIS A 41 -3.88 3.26 -1.05
CA HIS A 41 -3.27 4.59 -1.06
C HIS A 41 -3.93 5.55 -0.08
N ILE A 42 -5.26 5.55 0.00
CA ILE A 42 -6.00 6.42 0.93
C ILE A 42 -5.56 6.15 2.38
N PHE A 43 -5.40 4.88 2.78
CA PHE A 43 -4.89 4.57 4.13
C PHE A 43 -3.49 5.14 4.37
N THR A 44 -2.57 4.99 3.41
CA THR A 44 -1.23 5.57 3.52
C THR A 44 -1.28 7.09 3.62
N ARG A 45 -2.19 7.75 2.88
CA ARG A 45 -2.39 9.20 2.98
C ARG A 45 -2.88 9.62 4.35
N VAL A 46 -3.87 8.93 4.91
CA VAL A 46 -4.41 9.27 6.25
C VAL A 46 -3.30 9.21 7.30
N PHE A 47 -2.41 8.22 7.26
CA PHE A 47 -1.29 8.16 8.20
C PHE A 47 -0.32 9.34 8.07
N GLU A 48 0.02 9.73 6.84
CA GLU A 48 1.01 10.79 6.57
C GLU A 48 0.44 12.20 6.72
N ASP A 49 -0.76 12.44 6.19
CA ASP A 49 -1.42 13.75 6.18
C ASP A 49 -1.88 14.13 7.60
N ASP A 50 -2.48 13.17 8.34
CA ASP A 50 -2.96 13.40 9.71
C ASP A 50 -1.90 13.13 10.78
N LYS A 51 -0.68 12.72 10.37
CA LYS A 51 0.46 12.41 11.24
C LYS A 51 0.14 11.38 12.32
N LEU A 52 -0.67 10.38 11.97
CA LEU A 52 -1.04 9.28 12.86
C LEU A 52 0.11 8.28 12.95
N ASP A 53 0.39 7.75 14.16
CA ASP A 53 1.36 6.67 14.31
C ASP A 53 0.82 5.37 13.67
N PRO A 54 1.39 4.88 12.55
CA PRO A 54 0.89 3.70 11.86
C PRO A 54 1.00 2.43 12.71
N LYS A 55 1.86 2.41 13.74
CA LYS A 55 2.01 1.28 14.65
C LYS A 55 0.82 1.12 15.59
N ALA A 56 0.06 2.19 15.83
CA ALA A 56 -1.14 2.14 16.66
C ALA A 56 -2.35 1.52 15.93
N PHE A 57 -2.29 1.34 14.61
CA PHE A 57 -3.40 0.88 13.77
C PHE A 57 -2.99 -0.36 12.97
N PRO A 58 -3.10 -1.58 13.55
CA PRO A 58 -2.78 -2.80 12.83
C PRO A 58 -3.78 -3.05 11.69
N LEU A 59 -3.27 -3.41 10.51
CA LEU A 59 -4.07 -3.90 9.40
C LEU A 59 -4.37 -5.38 9.60
N ILE A 60 -5.62 -5.71 9.91
CA ILE A 60 -6.14 -7.08 9.97
C ILE A 60 -6.92 -7.35 8.69
N ILE A 61 -6.55 -8.40 7.96
CA ILE A 61 -7.08 -8.64 6.62
C ILE A 61 -7.24 -10.13 6.34
N GLY A 62 -8.37 -10.52 5.75
CA GLY A 62 -8.65 -11.90 5.35
C GLY A 62 -8.08 -12.24 3.97
N ILE A 63 -8.56 -13.36 3.40
CA ILE A 63 -8.14 -13.85 2.09
C ILE A 63 -9.03 -13.30 0.96
N GLY A 64 -8.42 -12.68 -0.05
CA GLY A 64 -9.05 -12.24 -1.30
C GLY A 64 -8.09 -11.37 -2.12
N CYS A 65 -8.55 -10.77 -3.22
CA CYS A 65 -7.70 -9.82 -3.97
C CYS A 65 -7.24 -8.67 -3.07
N TYR A 66 -8.10 -8.20 -2.18
CA TYR A 66 -7.81 -7.15 -1.21
C TYR A 66 -6.66 -7.51 -0.25
N SER A 67 -6.31 -8.79 -0.05
CA SER A 67 -5.12 -9.18 0.73
C SER A 67 -3.83 -8.54 0.21
N GLN A 68 -3.77 -8.18 -1.07
CA GLN A 68 -2.62 -7.47 -1.65
C GLN A 68 -2.43 -6.05 -1.09
N LEU A 69 -3.40 -5.49 -0.36
CA LEU A 69 -3.28 -4.25 0.40
C LEU A 69 -2.12 -4.27 1.40
N LEU A 70 -1.71 -5.46 1.87
CA LEU A 70 -0.50 -5.65 2.68
C LEU A 70 0.75 -4.98 2.07
N THR A 71 0.82 -4.93 0.74
CA THR A 71 1.94 -4.32 0.00
C THR A 71 1.78 -2.83 -0.27
N LEU A 72 0.58 -2.27 -0.08
CA LEU A 72 0.27 -0.89 -0.41
C LEU A 72 0.11 0.01 0.81
N VAL A 73 -0.42 -0.54 1.91
CA VAL A 73 -0.59 0.20 3.15
C VAL A 73 0.77 0.58 3.74
N HIS A 74 0.77 1.65 4.54
CA HIS A 74 1.95 2.24 5.15
C HIS A 74 2.93 1.19 5.68
N HIS A 75 4.20 1.32 5.31
CA HIS A 75 5.25 0.34 5.57
C HIS A 75 5.43 0.04 7.07
N ALA A 76 5.23 1.03 7.94
CA ALA A 76 5.38 0.91 9.39
C ALA A 76 4.16 0.30 10.12
N SER A 77 3.01 0.14 9.44
CA SER A 77 1.85 -0.52 10.06
C SER A 77 2.13 -2.00 10.31
N GLN A 78 1.65 -2.52 11.44
CA GLN A 78 1.58 -3.96 11.68
C GLN A 78 0.53 -4.59 10.78
N LYS A 79 0.79 -5.79 10.26
CA LYS A 79 -0.03 -6.41 9.22
C LYS A 79 -0.28 -7.88 9.55
N PHE A 80 -1.54 -8.28 9.63
CA PHE A 80 -1.96 -9.64 9.93
C PHE A 80 -2.85 -10.17 8.81
N LEU A 81 -2.35 -11.19 8.10
CA LEU A 81 -3.15 -11.97 7.17
C LEU A 81 -3.83 -13.10 7.94
N THR A 82 -5.15 -13.02 8.09
CA THR A 82 -5.96 -14.02 8.77
C THR A 82 -6.57 -15.02 7.79
N LEU A 83 -7.41 -15.91 8.30
CA LEU A 83 -8.13 -16.89 7.49
C LEU A 83 -9.28 -16.22 6.72
N HIS A 84 -9.73 -16.88 5.65
CA HIS A 84 -10.85 -16.40 4.83
C HIS A 84 -12.12 -16.18 5.69
N GLY A 85 -12.69 -14.97 5.64
CA GLY A 85 -13.88 -14.61 6.43
C GLY A 85 -13.64 -14.49 7.94
N ARG A 86 -12.39 -14.33 8.40
CA ARG A 86 -11.99 -14.22 9.81
C ARG A 86 -11.04 -13.04 10.06
N ALA A 87 -11.26 -11.95 9.34
CA ALA A 87 -10.59 -10.68 9.55
C ALA A 87 -11.26 -9.91 10.69
#